data_AF-A0A137Q4R0-F1
#
_entry.id   AF-A0A137Q4R0-F1
#
_cell.length_a   1.000
_cell.length_b   1.000
_cell.length_c   1.000
_cell.angle_alpha   90.00
_cell.angle_beta   90.00
_cell.angle_gamma   90.00
#
_symmetry.space_group_name_H-M   'P 1'
#
loop_
_entity.id
_entity.type
_entity.pdbx_description
1 polymer ?
#
loop_
_entity_poly.entity_id
_entity_poly.type
_entity_poly.pdbx_seq_one_letter_code
_entity_poly.pdbx_strand_id
1 'polypeptide(L)'
;MAQALDHNTNVYLSVTLATGSSLFSTPSSLAGTHSLLRHQGPVGALPDVQLYSIPKPDWDNIHEESAVKKREGVVRVDVVQPPRQRSRRDGF
;
A
#
# COMPACT_ATOMS: atom_id res chain seq x y z
N MET A 1 -3.90 -0.24 -18.67
CA MET A 1 -2.43 -0.24 -18.84
C MET A 1 -1.84 -0.76 -17.54
N ALA A 2 -1.13 -1.88 -17.56
CA ALA A 2 -0.56 -2.45 -16.35
C ALA A 2 0.48 -1.48 -15.79
N GLN A 3 0.22 -0.93 -14.61
CA GLN A 3 1.15 -0.08 -13.90
C GLN A 3 2.38 -0.96 -13.61
N ALA A 4 3.49 -0.71 -14.30
CA ALA A 4 4.75 -1.42 -14.05
C ALA A 4 5.25 -0.99 -12.67
N LEU A 5 4.80 -1.71 -11.64
CA LEU A 5 5.19 -1.48 -10.27
C LEU A 5 6.59 -2.07 -10.09
N ASP A 6 7.58 -1.22 -9.89
CA ASP A 6 8.97 -1.60 -9.65
C ASP A 6 9.13 -2.17 -8.24
N HIS A 7 8.70 -3.41 -8.05
CA HIS A 7 8.83 -4.14 -6.79
C HIS A 7 10.30 -4.43 -6.40
N ASN A 8 11.24 -4.16 -7.31
CA ASN A 8 12.67 -4.33 -7.05
C ASN A 8 13.24 -3.19 -6.20
N THR A 9 12.75 -1.97 -6.44
CA THR A 9 13.24 -0.73 -5.82
C THR A 9 12.26 -0.17 -4.79
N ASN A 10 10.96 -0.41 -4.97
CA ASN A 10 9.90 0.10 -4.11
C ASN A 10 9.05 -1.04 -3.54
N VAL A 11 8.66 -0.91 -2.28
CA VAL A 11 7.59 -1.67 -1.66
C VAL A 11 6.28 -0.94 -1.91
N TYR A 12 5.26 -1.67 -2.31
CA TYR A 12 3.93 -1.13 -2.51
C TYR A 12 3.01 -1.58 -1.39
N LEU A 13 2.15 -0.68 -0.94
CA LEU A 13 1.23 -0.88 0.17
C LEU A 13 -0.17 -0.53 -0.32
N SER A 14 -1.09 -1.46 -0.21
CA SER A 14 -2.51 -1.22 -0.38
C SER A 14 -3.11 -0.92 0.99
N VAL A 15 -3.61 0.30 1.16
CA VAL A 15 -4.26 0.75 2.38
C VAL A 15 -5.76 0.81 2.10
N THR A 16 -6.53 0.02 2.83
CA THR A 16 -7.99 0.07 2.84
C THR A 16 -8.44 1.10 3.85
N LEU A 17 -9.16 2.10 3.37
CA LEU A 17 -9.72 3.19 4.15
C LEU A 17 -11.18 2.89 4.52
N ALA A 18 -11.59 3.33 5.70
CA ALA A 18 -12.98 3.26 6.12
C ALA A 18 -13.78 4.34 5.37
N THR A 19 -14.88 3.94 4.73
CA THR A 19 -15.79 4.85 3.98
C THR A 19 -16.38 5.98 4.83
N GLY A 20 -16.38 5.86 6.16
CA GLY A 20 -16.81 6.91 7.10
C GLY A 20 -15.69 7.81 7.64
N SER A 21 -14.43 7.60 7.23
CA SER A 21 -13.30 8.40 7.73
C SER A 21 -12.99 9.60 6.84
N SER A 22 -12.47 10.67 7.44
CA SER A 22 -11.89 11.83 6.73
C SER A 22 -10.79 11.42 5.75
N LEU A 23 -10.11 10.30 5.99
CA LEU A 23 -9.11 9.74 5.07
C LEU A 23 -9.71 9.28 3.74
N PHE A 24 -10.98 8.85 3.71
CA PHE A 24 -11.66 8.47 2.47
C PHE A 24 -11.85 9.66 1.53
N SER A 25 -12.11 10.86 2.08
CA SER A 25 -12.18 12.09 1.28
C SER A 25 -10.80 12.64 0.91
N THR A 26 -9.79 12.47 1.78
CA THR A 26 -8.43 12.97 1.52
C THR A 26 -7.37 11.87 1.72
N PRO A 27 -7.22 10.94 0.77
CA PRO A 27 -6.22 9.88 0.88
C PRO A 27 -4.78 10.43 0.86
N SER A 28 -4.54 11.52 0.12
CA SER A 28 -3.24 12.18 0.03
C SER A 28 -2.73 12.73 1.37
N SER A 29 -3.61 12.99 2.34
CA SER A 29 -3.25 13.42 3.69
C SER A 29 -2.44 12.34 4.45
N LEU A 30 -2.55 11.08 4.05
CA LEU A 30 -1.76 9.98 4.60
C LEU A 30 -0.31 10.04 4.11
N ALA A 31 -0.12 10.29 2.80
CA ALA A 31 1.20 10.48 2.20
C ALA A 31 1.90 11.74 2.73
N GLY A 32 1.15 12.82 2.99
CA GLY A 32 1.72 14.03 3.60
C GLY A 32 2.25 13.83 5.04
N THR A 33 1.93 12.72 5.69
CA THR A 33 2.39 12.42 7.05
C THR A 33 3.78 11.81 7.06
N HIS A 34 4.19 11.18 5.96
CA HIS A 34 5.47 10.52 5.88
C HIS A 34 6.16 10.83 4.55
N SER A 35 7.32 11.45 4.61
CA SER A 35 8.09 11.89 3.44
C SER A 35 8.46 10.74 2.50
N LEU A 36 8.44 9.49 2.99
CA LEU A 36 8.77 8.28 2.23
C LEU A 36 7.53 7.58 1.66
N LEU A 37 6.32 7.89 2.15
CA LEU A 37 5.07 7.36 1.60
C LEU A 37 4.62 8.22 0.42
N ARG A 38 4.70 7.65 -0.77
CA ARG A 38 4.21 8.30 -1.98
C ARG A 38 2.87 7.70 -2.39
N HIS A 39 1.83 8.53 -2.43
CA HIS A 39 0.51 8.13 -2.92
C HIS A 39 0.58 7.89 -4.43
N GLN A 40 0.16 6.70 -4.87
CA GLN A 40 0.15 6.31 -6.28
C GLN A 40 -1.26 6.33 -6.89
N GLY A 41 -2.31 6.36 -6.05
CA GLY A 41 -3.70 6.36 -6.47
C GLY A 41 -4.48 5.14 -6.00
N PRO A 42 -5.75 4.99 -6.41
CA PRO A 42 -6.58 3.85 -6.03
C PRO A 42 -6.12 2.53 -6.70
N VAL A 43 -6.36 1.41 -6.02
CA VAL A 43 -6.05 0.07 -6.55
C VAL A 43 -7.17 -0.39 -7.48
N GLY A 44 -6.93 -0.25 -8.78
CA GLY A 44 -7.86 -0.69 -9.82
C GLY A 44 -9.17 0.10 -9.79
N ALA A 45 -10.29 -0.59 -9.56
CA ALA A 45 -11.62 0.00 -9.50
C ALA A 45 -12.14 0.26 -8.07
N LEU A 46 -11.31 0.00 -7.04
CA LEU A 46 -11.69 0.16 -5.64
C LEU A 46 -11.26 1.56 -5.14
N PRO A 47 -12.20 2.50 -4.93
CA PRO A 47 -11.87 3.85 -4.45
C PRO A 47 -11.48 3.89 -2.96
N ASP A 48 -11.93 2.90 -2.20
CA ASP A 48 -11.65 2.67 -0.79
C ASP A 48 -10.25 2.11 -0.54
N VAL A 49 -9.63 1.51 -1.55
CA VAL A 49 -8.27 0.96 -1.47
C VAL A 49 -7.31 1.87 -2.19
N GLN A 50 -6.38 2.45 -1.45
CA GLN A 50 -5.39 3.38 -1.95
C GLN A 50 -4.01 2.73 -1.95
N LEU A 51 -3.29 2.88 -3.05
CA LEU A 51 -1.95 2.38 -3.24
C LEU A 51 -0.93 3.45 -2.86
N TYR A 52 0.04 3.04 -2.07
CA TYR A 52 1.21 3.83 -1.71
C TYR A 52 2.48 3.06 -2.07
N SER A 53 3.56 3.79 -2.30
CA SER A 53 4.88 3.21 -2.54
C SER A 53 5.89 3.79 -1.56
N ILE A 54 6.77 2.94 -1.06
CA ILE A 54 7.89 3.28 -0.17
C ILE A 54 9.18 2.72 -0.78
N PRO A 55 10.31 3.43 -0.75
CA PRO A 55 11.59 2.85 -1.15
C PRO A 55 11.96 1.64 -0.27
N LYS A 56 12.38 0.53 -0.87
CA LYS A 56 12.86 -0.66 -0.14
C LYS A 56 13.95 -0.40 0.93
N PRO A 57 14.99 0.42 0.69
CA PRO A 57 16.04 0.62 1.70
C PRO A 57 15.50 1.26 2.99
N ASP A 58 14.45 2.07 2.85
CA ASP A 58 13.77 2.68 3.97
C ASP A 58 12.78 1.72 4.63
N TRP A 59 12.05 0.91 3.86
CA TRP A 59 11.07 -0.06 4.39
C TRP A 59 11.66 -1.01 5.45
N ASP A 60 12.90 -1.48 5.26
CA ASP A 60 13.56 -2.41 6.20
C ASP A 60 13.84 -1.76 7.57
N ASN A 61 14.03 -0.44 7.59
CA ASN A 61 14.21 0.35 8.82
C ASN A 61 12.87 0.77 9.46
N ILE A 62 11.77 0.53 8.78
CA ILE A 62 10.53 1.25 9.01
C ILE A 62 9.45 0.30 9.57
N HIS A 63 9.16 0.48 10.85
CA HIS A 63 7.92 -0.01 11.48
C HIS A 63 6.68 0.84 11.12
N GLU A 64 6.72 1.67 10.06
CA GLU A 64 5.66 2.63 9.72
C GLU A 64 4.37 1.99 9.26
N GLU A 65 4.37 0.71 8.87
CA GLU A 65 3.11 -0.01 8.69
C GLU A 65 2.23 0.15 9.94
N SER A 66 2.85 0.15 11.12
CA SER A 66 2.19 0.39 12.40
C SER A 66 1.70 1.83 12.54
N ALA A 67 2.46 2.83 12.08
CA ALA A 67 2.07 4.24 12.17
C ALA A 67 0.89 4.56 11.25
N VAL A 68 0.90 4.00 10.03
CA VAL A 68 -0.21 4.10 9.08
C VAL A 68 -1.43 3.35 9.60
N LYS A 69 -1.26 2.13 10.11
CA LYS A 69 -2.35 1.31 10.66
C LYS A 69 -2.95 1.88 11.95
N LYS A 70 -2.17 2.64 12.72
CA LYS A 70 -2.65 3.35 13.93
C LYS A 70 -3.47 4.60 13.61
N ARG A 71 -3.51 5.07 12.36
CA ARG A 71 -4.33 6.23 12.02
C ARG A 71 -5.82 5.87 12.00
N GLU A 72 -6.59 6.75 12.61
CA GLU A 72 -8.04 6.62 12.70
C GLU A 72 -8.65 6.70 11.29
N GLY A 73 -9.25 5.59 10.84
CA GLY A 73 -9.80 5.45 9.50
C GLY A 73 -9.04 4.54 8.54
N VAL A 74 -7.88 4.03 8.94
CA VAL A 74 -7.23 2.93 8.22
C VAL A 74 -7.82 1.62 8.74
N VAL A 75 -8.58 0.93 7.89
CA VAL A 75 -9.17 -0.39 8.21
C VAL A 75 -8.08 -1.44 8.11
N ARG A 76 -7.28 -1.37 7.06
CA ARG A 76 -6.31 -2.40 6.73
C ARG A 76 -5.15 -1.82 5.95
N VAL A 77 -3.96 -2.35 6.23
CA VAL A 77 -2.76 -2.13 5.43
C VAL A 77 -2.30 -3.53 5.00
N ASP A 78 -2.17 -3.73 3.70
CA ASP A 78 -1.54 -4.92 3.13
C ASP A 78 -0.34 -4.49 2.30
N VAL A 79 0.78 -5.17 2.50
CA VAL A 79 1.94 -5.06 1.62
C VAL A 79 1.60 -5.79 0.33
N VAL A 80 1.59 -5.04 -0.78
CA VAL A 80 1.45 -5.62 -2.13
C VAL A 80 2.77 -6.30 -2.46
N GLN A 81 2.85 -7.58 -2.08
CA GLN A 81 3.92 -8.45 -2.53
C GLN A 81 3.80 -8.62 -4.04
N PRO A 82 4.93 -8.74 -4.76
CA PRO A 82 4.90 -9.09 -6.18
C PRO A 82 4.06 -10.37 -6.32
N PRO A 83 3.26 -10.50 -7.40
CA PRO A 83 2.37 -11.64 -7.58
C PRO A 83 3.17 -12.92 -7.39
N ARG A 84 2.93 -13.57 -6.25
CA ARG A 84 3.65 -14.77 -5.85
C ARG A 84 3.28 -15.81 -6.88
N GLN A 85 4.20 -16.05 -7.82
CA GLN A 85 4.06 -17.02 -8.88
C GLN A 85 3.58 -18.30 -8.19
N ARG A 86 2.35 -18.72 -8.49
CA ARG A 86 1.83 -19.99 -7.99
C ARG A 86 2.81 -21.04 -8.51
N SER A 87 3.71 -21.53 -7.66
CA SER A 87 4.38 -22.78 -7.91
C SER A 87 3.27 -23.80 -8.02
N ARG A 88 2.94 -24.19 -9.25
CA ARG A 88 2.18 -25.41 -9.51
C ARG A 88 2.91 -26.49 -8.71
N ARG A 89 2.26 -27.00 -7.68
CA ARG A 89 2.68 -28.23 -7.03
C ARG A 89 2.42 -29.31 -8.08
N ASP A 90 3.47 -29.68 -8.79
CA ASP A 90 3.47 -30.84 -9.66
C ASP A 90 3.10 -32.04 -8.77
N GLY A 91 1.89 -32.57 -8.98
CA GLY A 91 1.43 -33.76 -8.31
C GLY A 91 1.98 -34.95 -9.08
N PHE A 92 2.91 -35.67 -8.45
CA PHE A 92 3.25 -37.05 -8.80
C PHE A 92 2.53 -38.00 -7.86
#